data_AF-S4R6Z9-F1
#
_entry.id   AF-S4R6Z9-F1
#
_cell.length_a   1.000
_cell.length_b   1.000
_cell.length_c   1.000
_cell.angle_alpha   90.00
_cell.angle_beta   90.00
_cell.angle_gamma   90.00
#
_symmetry.space_group_name_H-M   'P 1'
#
loop_
_entity.id
_entity.type
_entity.pdbx_description
1 polymer ?
#
loop_
_entity_poly.entity_id
_entity_poly.type
_entity_poly.pdbx_seq_one_letter_code
_entity_poly.pdbx_strand_id
1 'polypeptide(L)'
;SFVPCSEKISAAVYEMAALFPKRPALEAVRSSLRLLTSSAARLAAECRKTAAPWGPGMPPVDLQLLTQQVIQCAYDIAKAARQLVAITTNEGGQ
;
A
#
# COMPACT_ATOMS: atom_id res chain seq x y z
N SER A 1 0.38 9.75 -14.20
CA SER A 1 0.51 8.33 -14.60
C SER A 1 0.43 7.40 -13.39
N PHE A 2 -0.31 6.30 -13.51
CA PHE A 2 -0.61 5.37 -12.42
C PHE A 2 0.62 4.59 -11.93
N VAL A 3 1.37 3.96 -12.84
CA VAL A 3 2.56 3.15 -12.51
C VAL A 3 3.65 3.90 -11.74
N PRO A 4 4.15 5.08 -12.19
CA PRO A 4 5.17 5.79 -11.43
C PRO A 4 4.66 6.36 -10.09
N CYS A 5 3.34 6.61 -9.96
CA CYS A 5 2.76 6.97 -8.67
C CYS A 5 2.70 5.78 -7.70
N SER A 6 2.29 4.59 -8.17
CA SER A 6 2.25 3.40 -7.32
C SER A 6 3.64 2.98 -6.86
N GLU A 7 4.66 3.13 -7.71
CA GLU A 7 6.06 2.85 -7.34
C GLU A 7 6.53 3.79 -6.22
N LYS A 8 6.21 5.08 -6.30
CA LYS A 8 6.52 6.05 -5.23
C LYS A 8 5.84 5.70 -3.91
N ILE A 9 4.57 5.29 -3.96
CA ILE A 9 3.83 4.86 -2.77
C ILE A 9 4.45 3.60 -2.17
N SER A 10 4.80 2.62 -3.02
CA SER A 10 5.46 1.39 -2.59
C SER A 10 6.80 1.69 -1.93
N ALA A 11 7.64 2.53 -2.55
CA ALA A 11 8.91 2.95 -1.98
C ALA A 11 8.73 3.62 -0.60
N ALA A 12 7.82 4.58 -0.48
CA ALA A 12 7.54 5.25 0.79
C ALA A 12 7.02 4.27 1.87
N VAL A 13 6.22 3.27 1.48
CA VAL A 13 5.74 2.21 2.37
C VAL A 13 6.88 1.31 2.85
N TYR A 14 7.81 0.94 1.97
CA TYR A 14 9.00 0.18 2.34
C TYR A 14 9.95 0.98 3.24
N GLU A 15 10.13 2.28 2.97
CA GLU A 15 10.89 3.17 3.85
C GLU A 15 10.24 3.28 5.23
N MET A 16 8.92 3.47 5.30
CA MET A 16 8.19 3.48 6.56
C MET A 16 8.32 2.13 7.29
N ALA A 17 8.25 1.00 6.59
CA ALA A 17 8.44 -0.32 7.18
C ALA A 17 9.88 -0.56 7.67
N ALA A 18 10.89 0.03 7.02
CA ALA A 18 12.29 -0.06 7.41
C ALA A 18 12.61 0.69 8.71
N LEU A 19 11.75 1.64 9.12
CA LEU A 19 11.84 2.30 10.43
C LEU A 19 11.53 1.35 11.59
N PHE A 20 10.82 0.24 11.33
CA PHE A 20 10.43 -0.73 12.35
C PHE A 20 11.48 -1.83 12.49
N PRO A 21 11.69 -2.35 13.73
CA PRO A 21 12.56 -3.50 13.93
C PRO A 21 12.05 -4.72 13.15
N LYS A 22 12.97 -5.56 12.64
CA LYS A 22 12.64 -6.78 11.86
C LYS A 22 11.66 -7.72 12.57
N ARG A 23 11.61 -7.66 13.91
CA ARG A 23 10.65 -8.40 14.74
C ARG A 23 10.00 -7.43 15.72
N PRO A 24 8.90 -6.77 15.33
CA PRO A 24 8.12 -5.95 16.25
C PRO A 24 7.62 -6.82 17.41
N ALA A 25 7.73 -6.35 18.64
CA ALA A 25 7.20 -7.07 19.80
C ALA A 25 5.67 -7.17 19.73
N LEU A 26 5.00 -6.07 19.36
CA LEU A 26 3.55 -6.01 19.20
C LEU A 26 3.05 -6.70 17.94
N GLU A 27 2.06 -7.58 18.11
CA GLU A 27 1.34 -8.20 16.99
C GLU A 27 0.58 -7.16 16.14
N ALA A 28 0.02 -6.12 16.76
CA ALA A 28 -0.67 -5.04 16.07
C ALA A 28 0.25 -4.31 15.06
N VAL A 29 1.52 -4.12 15.42
CA VAL A 29 2.54 -3.55 14.51
C VAL A 29 2.82 -4.51 13.36
N ARG A 30 3.00 -5.81 13.63
CA ARG A 30 3.23 -6.81 12.57
C ARG A 30 2.05 -6.88 11.58
N SER A 31 0.83 -6.87 12.10
CA SER A 31 -0.39 -6.89 11.30
C SER A 31 -0.52 -5.64 10.43
N SER A 32 -0.31 -4.46 11.03
CA SER A 32 -0.37 -3.19 10.31
C SER A 32 0.73 -3.07 9.25
N LEU A 33 1.96 -3.51 9.54
CA LEU A 33 3.06 -3.55 8.57
C LEU A 33 2.71 -4.48 7.40
N ARG A 34 2.20 -5.69 7.66
CA ARG A 34 1.77 -6.61 6.59
C ARG A 34 0.65 -6.01 5.74
N LEU A 35 -0.32 -5.34 6.36
CA LEU A 35 -1.39 -4.65 5.64
C LEU A 35 -0.82 -3.52 4.76
N LEU A 36 0.11 -2.71 5.30
CA LEU A 36 0.77 -1.62 4.58
C LEU A 36 1.48 -2.14 3.33
N THR A 37 2.31 -3.19 3.46
CA THR A 37 3.06 -3.75 2.32
C THR A 37 2.14 -4.46 1.33
N SER A 38 1.14 -5.21 1.81
CA SER A 38 0.17 -5.92 0.96
C SER A 38 -0.65 -4.94 0.11
N SER A 39 -1.16 -3.87 0.73
CA SER A 39 -1.95 -2.85 0.04
C SER A 39 -1.11 -2.07 -0.99
N ALA A 40 0.16 -1.77 -0.70
CA ALA A 40 1.07 -1.16 -1.66
C ALA A 40 1.38 -2.08 -2.85
N ALA A 41 1.60 -3.37 -2.61
CA ALA A 41 1.82 -4.36 -3.67
C ALA A 41 0.59 -4.52 -4.58
N ARG A 42 -0.61 -4.57 -3.97
CA ARG A 42 -1.88 -4.60 -4.73
C ARG A 42 -2.07 -3.35 -5.57
N LEU A 43 -1.78 -2.18 -5.01
CA LEU A 43 -1.84 -0.91 -5.74
C LEU A 43 -0.92 -0.93 -6.97
N ALA A 44 0.32 -1.40 -6.82
CA ALA A 44 1.26 -1.50 -7.94
C ALA A 44 0.79 -2.48 -9.02
N ALA A 45 0.21 -3.62 -8.62
CA ALA A 45 -0.36 -4.58 -9.55
C ALA A 45 -1.57 -4.02 -10.32
N GLU A 46 -2.48 -3.32 -9.64
CA GLU A 46 -3.61 -2.64 -10.27
C GLU A 46 -3.14 -1.57 -11.25
N CYS A 47 -2.23 -0.68 -10.82
CA CYS A 47 -1.68 0.34 -11.70
C CYS A 47 -0.96 -0.24 -12.91
N ARG A 48 -0.30 -1.40 -12.79
CA ARG A 48 0.37 -2.08 -13.90
C ARG A 48 -0.61 -2.57 -14.97
N LYS A 49 -1.85 -2.94 -14.61
CA LYS A 49 -2.88 -3.32 -15.60
C LYS A 49 -3.17 -2.19 -16.59
N THR A 50 -3.03 -0.94 -16.18
CA THR A 50 -3.19 0.22 -17.08
C THR A 50 -2.03 0.44 -18.03
N ALA A 51 -0.85 -0.11 -17.72
CA ALA A 51 0.35 0.05 -18.54
C ALA A 51 0.52 -1.06 -19.58
N ALA A 52 -0.28 -2.13 -19.52
CA ALA A 52 -0.28 -3.15 -20.55
C ALA A 52 -0.81 -2.56 -21.86
N PRO A 53 -0.14 -2.80 -23.01
CA PRO A 53 -0.64 -2.38 -24.31
C PRO A 53 -1.97 -3.10 -24.60
N TRP A 54 -2.98 -2.31 -24.94
CA TRP A 54 -4.32 -2.81 -25.22
C TRP A 54 -4.32 -3.42 -26.62
N GLY A 55 -4.13 -4.74 -26.69
CA GLY A 55 -4.15 -5.50 -27.93
C GLY A 55 -5.58 -5.77 -28.42
N PRO A 56 -5.78 -6.02 -29.72
CA PRO A 56 -7.07 -6.46 -30.23
C PRO A 56 -7.50 -7.77 -29.56
N GLY A 57 -8.66 -7.76 -28.89
CA GLY A 57 -9.21 -8.91 -28.18
C GLY A 57 -9.04 -8.90 -26.65
N MET A 58 -8.39 -7.89 -26.06
CA MET A 58 -8.40 -7.72 -24.60
C MET A 58 -9.71 -7.08 -24.12
N PRO A 59 -10.31 -7.58 -23.02
CA PRO A 59 -11.43 -6.90 -22.38
C PRO A 59 -10.98 -5.53 -21.88
N PRO A 60 -11.84 -4.50 -21.94
CA PRO A 60 -11.46 -3.18 -21.52
C PRO A 60 -11.08 -3.19 -20.03
N VAL A 61 -9.94 -2.60 -19.66
CA VAL A 61 -9.63 -2.32 -18.27
C VAL A 61 -10.70 -1.37 -17.76
N ASP A 62 -11.44 -1.80 -16.75
CA ASP A 62 -12.45 -0.97 -16.11
C ASP A 62 -11.75 0.09 -15.25
N LEU A 63 -11.44 1.23 -15.86
CA LEU A 63 -10.78 2.35 -15.19
C LEU A 63 -11.58 2.86 -13.99
N GLN A 64 -12.90 2.67 -13.98
CA GLN A 64 -13.77 3.11 -12.88
C GLN A 64 -13.61 2.18 -11.67
N LEU A 65 -13.59 0.87 -11.90
CA LEU A 65 -13.26 -0.12 -10.88
C LEU A 65 -11.82 0.04 -10.38
N LEU A 66 -10.87 0.24 -11.29
CA LEU A 66 -9.47 0.48 -10.96
C LEU A 66 -9.32 1.70 -10.05
N THR A 67 -9.96 2.82 -10.40
CA THR A 67 -9.93 4.04 -9.59
C THR A 67 -10.48 3.77 -8.19
N GLN A 68 -11.57 3.00 -8.09
CA GLN A 68 -12.11 2.56 -6.80
C GLN A 68 -11.10 1.73 -6.00
N GLN A 69 -10.43 0.77 -6.63
CA GLN A 69 -9.43 -0.09 -5.99
C GLN A 69 -8.19 0.69 -5.54
N VAL A 70 -7.73 1.65 -6.35
CA VAL A 70 -6.63 2.57 -6.00
C VAL A 70 -6.99 3.40 -4.77
N ILE A 71 -8.21 3.96 -4.74
CA ILE A 71 -8.72 4.72 -3.59
C ILE A 71 -8.77 3.83 -2.33
N GLN A 72 -9.29 2.60 -2.45
CA GLN A 72 -9.34 1.65 -1.33
C GLN A 72 -7.95 1.29 -0.82
N CYS A 73 -7.00 0.99 -1.71
CA CYS A 73 -5.62 0.70 -1.31
C CYS A 73 -4.97 1.91 -0.61
N ALA A 74 -5.18 3.12 -1.13
CA ALA A 74 -4.68 4.33 -0.50
C ALA A 74 -5.28 4.54 0.90
N TYR A 75 -6.57 4.24 1.08
CA TYR A 75 -7.23 4.31 2.37
C TYR A 75 -6.66 3.29 3.37
N ASP A 76 -6.50 2.03 2.95
CA ASP A 76 -5.90 0.98 3.78
C ASP A 76 -4.45 1.31 4.16
N ILE A 77 -3.65 1.82 3.23
CA ILE A 77 -2.26 2.28 3.50
C ILE A 77 -2.29 3.41 4.53
N ALA A 78 -3.12 4.43 4.34
CA ALA A 78 -3.19 5.55 5.26
C ALA A 78 -3.72 5.13 6.65
N LYS A 79 -4.65 4.18 6.70
CA LYS A 79 -5.16 3.62 7.96
C LYS A 79 -4.07 2.82 8.69
N ALA A 80 -3.39 1.91 7.99
CA ALA A 80 -2.30 1.11 8.54
C ALA A 80 -1.15 2.00 9.04
N ALA A 81 -0.75 3.01 8.25
CA ALA A 81 0.26 3.98 8.64
C ALA A 81 -0.14 4.77 9.89
N ARG A 82 -1.39 5.25 9.95
CA ARG A 82 -1.92 5.93 11.15
C ARG A 82 -1.91 5.02 12.38
N GLN A 83 -2.34 3.77 12.24
CA GLN A 83 -2.30 2.80 13.34
C GLN A 83 -0.86 2.54 13.80
N LEU A 84 0.07 2.37 12.87
CA LEU A 84 1.49 2.20 13.16
C LEU A 84 2.04 3.37 13.96
N VAL A 85 1.79 4.61 13.52
CA VAL A 85 2.21 5.83 14.22
C VAL A 85 1.60 5.90 15.63
N ALA A 86 0.30 5.60 15.76
CA ALA A 86 -0.41 5.60 17.04
C ALA A 86 0.17 4.56 18.03
N ILE A 87 0.53 3.38 17.54
CA ILE A 87 1.14 2.34 18.37
C ILE A 87 2.56 2.73 18.78
N THR A 88 3.38 3.24 17.86
CA THR A 88 4.77 3.64 18.16
C THR A 88 4.86 4.87 19.05
N THR A 89 3.93 5.82 18.93
CA THR A 89 3.92 7.01 19.79
C THR A 89 3.43 6.70 21.21
N ASN A 90 2.65 5.63 21.40
CA ASN A 90 2.17 5.21 22.71
C ASN A 90 3.20 4.33 23.46
N GLU A 91 4.06 3.61 22.73
CA GLU A 91 5.18 2.83 23.31
C GLU A 91 6.34 3.71 23.83
N GLY A 92 6.39 5.01 23.47
CA GLY A 92 7.42 5.94 23.96
C GLY A 92 7.08 6.65 25.29
N GLY A 93 5.95 6.29 25.91
CA GLY A 93 5.42 6.95 27.12
C GLY A 93 5.43 6.10 28.39
N GLN A 94 6.21 5.01 28.44
CA GLN A 94 6.36 4.17 29.63
C GLN A 94 7.83 3.85 29.92
#